data_AF-A0A836WE44-F1
#
_entry.id   AF-A0A836WE44-F1
#
_cell.length_a   1.000
_cell.length_b   1.000
_cell.length_c   1.000
_cell.angle_alpha   90.00
_cell.angle_beta   90.00
_cell.angle_gamma   90.00
#
_symmetry.space_group_name_H-M   'P 1'
#
loop_
_entity.id
_entity.type
_entity.pdbx_description
1 polymer ?
#
loop_
_entity_poly.entity_id
_entity_poly.type
_entity_poly.pdbx_seq_one_letter_code
_entity_poly.pdbx_strand_id
1 'polypeptide(L)'
;MKYYLFYTLIFFIRQSAFSQSLTLTQTEDTLVYYFNQLFLSDGTRYLKTDTEKKALNDTISEILYKALTIQESRSYPFEKLNKLSRLSDKNNMVSVFTWDTQWKNHTHTFHGFIQYYNKRKKRLSVYPLIDNADTININKLLKVTLKADHWPGALYYQMIPVKSKGRTNYTLLGFDQNNLLISRKIIDIL
;
A
#
# COMPACT_ATOMS: atom_id res chain seq x y z
N MET A 1 30.92 58.50 -13.29
CA MET A 1 29.61 58.04 -12.78
C MET A 1 29.71 56.56 -12.46
N LYS A 2 29.39 56.18 -11.22
CA LYS A 2 29.60 54.85 -10.64
C LYS A 2 28.55 53.86 -11.15
N TYR A 3 28.99 52.71 -11.66
CA TYR A 3 28.13 51.57 -11.98
C TYR A 3 27.91 50.75 -10.70
N TYR A 4 26.69 50.76 -10.16
CA TYR A 4 26.25 49.77 -9.19
C TYR A 4 25.49 48.67 -9.94
N LEU A 5 26.18 47.59 -10.30
CA LEU A 5 25.55 46.37 -10.78
C LEU A 5 25.09 45.57 -9.56
N PHE A 6 23.81 45.69 -9.24
CA PHE A 6 23.17 44.97 -8.14
C PHE A 6 22.89 43.53 -8.60
N TYR A 7 23.76 42.59 -8.23
CA TYR A 7 23.51 41.16 -8.41
C TYR A 7 22.52 40.68 -7.35
N THR A 8 21.22 40.71 -7.64
CA THR A 8 20.24 39.94 -6.87
C THR A 8 20.30 38.48 -7.31
N LEU A 9 21.11 37.71 -6.58
CA LEU A 9 21.09 36.26 -6.59
C LEU A 9 19.72 35.79 -6.05
N ILE A 10 18.78 35.49 -6.96
CA ILE A 10 17.49 34.91 -6.58
C ILE A 10 17.74 33.48 -6.09
N PHE A 11 17.80 33.34 -4.76
CA PHE A 11 17.76 32.08 -4.06
C PHE A 11 16.32 31.52 -4.20
N PHE A 12 16.05 30.77 -5.26
CA PHE A 12 14.81 29.98 -5.38
C PHE A 12 14.86 28.85 -4.35
N ILE A 13 14.53 29.18 -3.10
CA ILE A 13 14.37 28.21 -2.01
C ILE A 13 13.26 27.24 -2.41
N ARG A 14 13.56 25.96 -2.27
CA ARG A 14 12.69 24.81 -2.56
C ARG A 14 11.46 24.76 -1.64
N GLN A 15 10.46 25.61 -1.88
CA GLN A 15 9.22 25.62 -1.09
C GLN A 15 8.26 24.46 -1.42
N SER A 16 8.46 23.75 -2.54
CA SER A 16 7.56 22.66 -2.95
C SER A 16 7.61 21.43 -2.04
N ALA A 17 8.77 21.09 -1.48
CA ALA A 17 8.93 19.87 -0.69
C ALA A 17 8.17 19.91 0.66
N PHE A 18 8.04 21.09 1.26
CA PHE A 18 7.35 21.24 2.54
C PHE A 18 5.82 21.11 2.40
N SER A 19 5.26 21.63 1.30
CA SER A 19 3.82 21.55 1.03
C SER A 19 3.34 20.12 0.76
N GLN A 20 4.14 19.34 0.01
CA GLN A 20 3.84 17.93 -0.25
C GLN A 20 3.92 17.08 1.03
N SER A 21 4.91 17.34 1.89
CA SER A 21 5.02 16.67 3.19
C SER A 21 3.81 16.96 4.07
N LEU A 22 3.36 18.22 4.15
CA LEU A 22 2.17 18.60 4.91
C LEU A 22 0.90 17.91 4.37
N THR A 23 0.78 17.84 3.05
CA THR A 23 -0.33 17.15 2.36
C THR A 23 -0.37 15.66 2.71
N LEU A 24 0.78 14.98 2.74
CA LEU A 24 0.84 13.55 3.08
C LEU A 24 0.50 13.29 4.55
N THR A 25 0.97 14.12 5.48
CA THR A 25 0.60 13.99 6.90
C THR A 25 -0.90 14.14 7.13
N GLN A 26 -1.52 15.16 6.51
CA GLN A 26 -2.98 15.37 6.58
C GLN A 26 -3.76 14.20 5.93
N THR A 27 -3.24 13.68 4.83
CA THR A 27 -3.83 12.51 4.16
C THR A 27 -3.73 11.27 5.04
N GLU A 28 -2.61 11.07 5.71
CA GLU A 28 -2.42 9.98 6.67
C GLU A 28 -3.40 10.10 7.84
N ASP A 29 -3.56 11.29 8.44
CA ASP A 29 -4.53 11.50 9.52
C ASP A 29 -5.97 11.18 9.08
N THR A 30 -6.30 11.53 7.84
CA THR A 30 -7.59 11.19 7.23
C THR A 30 -7.76 9.68 7.05
N LEU A 31 -6.72 8.99 6.56
CA LEU A 31 -6.71 7.53 6.43
C LEU A 31 -6.84 6.84 7.78
N VAL A 32 -6.13 7.31 8.82
CA VAL A 32 -6.24 6.81 10.19
C VAL A 32 -7.69 6.88 10.67
N TYR A 33 -8.37 8.00 10.44
CA TYR A 33 -9.78 8.14 10.80
C TYR A 33 -10.65 7.07 10.11
N TYR A 34 -10.53 6.90 8.79
CA TYR A 34 -11.33 5.92 8.06
C TYR A 34 -11.01 4.48 8.44
N PHE A 35 -9.74 4.14 8.65
CA PHE A 35 -9.36 2.82 9.16
C PHE A 35 -9.93 2.56 10.56
N ASN A 36 -9.88 3.55 11.46
CA ASN A 36 -10.50 3.42 12.78
C ASN A 36 -12.02 3.23 12.69
N GLN A 37 -12.69 3.88 11.74
CA GLN A 37 -14.11 3.65 11.47
C GLN A 37 -14.39 2.24 10.91
N LEU A 38 -13.54 1.76 9.99
CA LEU A 38 -13.67 0.43 9.38
C LEU A 38 -13.53 -0.68 10.43
N PHE A 39 -12.55 -0.55 11.32
CA PHE A 39 -12.22 -1.55 12.34
C PHE A 39 -12.88 -1.27 13.70
N LEU A 40 -13.85 -0.38 13.77
CA LEU A 40 -14.56 -0.06 15.01
C LEU A 40 -15.29 -1.31 15.54
N SER A 41 -14.99 -1.71 16.78
CA SER A 41 -15.58 -2.88 17.44
C SER A 41 -15.97 -2.58 18.88
N ASP A 42 -16.93 -3.35 19.41
CA ASP A 42 -17.30 -3.35 20.85
C ASP A 42 -16.49 -4.39 21.67
N GLY A 43 -15.45 -4.98 21.07
CA GLY A 43 -14.68 -6.09 21.65
C GLY A 43 -15.23 -7.49 21.33
N THR A 44 -16.48 -7.60 20.87
CA THR A 44 -17.08 -8.89 20.45
C THR A 44 -17.30 -8.96 18.95
N ARG A 45 -17.63 -7.82 18.31
CA ARG A 45 -17.92 -7.73 16.88
C ARG A 45 -17.57 -6.36 16.32
N TYR A 46 -17.41 -6.30 15.01
CA TYR A 46 -17.35 -5.04 14.28
C TYR A 46 -18.72 -4.36 14.26
N LEU A 47 -18.72 -3.03 14.44
CA LEU A 47 -19.94 -2.24 14.56
C LEU A 47 -20.53 -1.84 13.19
N LYS A 48 -19.68 -1.76 12.16
CA LYS A 48 -20.11 -1.39 10.81
C LYS A 48 -20.77 -2.57 10.10
N THR A 49 -21.85 -2.29 9.40
CA THR A 49 -22.49 -3.22 8.44
C THR A 49 -21.58 -3.48 7.25
N ASP A 50 -21.83 -4.57 6.51
CA ASP A 50 -21.03 -4.90 5.32
C ASP A 50 -21.11 -3.80 4.24
N THR A 51 -22.27 -3.16 4.10
CA THR A 51 -22.45 -2.02 3.19
C THR A 51 -21.60 -0.82 3.60
N GLU A 52 -21.57 -0.47 4.89
CA GLU A 52 -20.73 0.62 5.40
C GLU A 52 -19.25 0.29 5.27
N LYS A 53 -18.84 -0.95 5.59
CA LYS A 53 -17.46 -1.42 5.41
C LYS A 53 -17.02 -1.32 3.95
N LYS A 54 -17.90 -1.68 3.01
CA LYS A 54 -17.62 -1.53 1.58
C LYS A 54 -17.37 -0.06 1.22
N ALA A 55 -18.26 0.84 1.61
CA ALA A 55 -18.11 2.27 1.33
C ALA A 55 -16.83 2.87 1.97
N LEU A 56 -16.48 2.44 3.18
CA LEU A 56 -15.24 2.82 3.84
C LEU A 56 -14.01 2.31 3.09
N ASN A 57 -14.00 1.05 2.64
CA ASN A 57 -12.90 0.50 1.84
C ASN A 57 -12.74 1.20 0.49
N ASP A 58 -13.84 1.51 -0.19
CA ASP A 58 -13.82 2.26 -1.45
C ASP A 58 -13.16 3.64 -1.22
N THR A 59 -13.54 4.33 -0.14
CA THR A 59 -12.97 5.62 0.27
C THR A 59 -11.48 5.52 0.64
N ILE A 60 -11.12 4.54 1.48
CA ILE A 60 -9.73 4.29 1.90
C ILE A 60 -8.86 4.02 0.67
N SER A 61 -9.32 3.16 -0.23
CA SER A 61 -8.59 2.77 -1.44
C SER A 61 -8.35 3.96 -2.35
N GLU A 62 -9.35 4.83 -2.54
CA GLU A 62 -9.22 6.04 -3.35
C GLU A 62 -8.22 7.04 -2.75
N ILE A 63 -8.34 7.34 -1.46
CA ILE A 63 -7.45 8.28 -0.76
C ILE A 63 -6.02 7.74 -0.75
N LEU A 64 -5.83 6.47 -0.41
CA LEU A 64 -4.52 5.84 -0.37
C LEU A 64 -3.89 5.77 -1.76
N TYR A 65 -4.65 5.44 -2.80
CA TYR A 65 -4.15 5.46 -4.18
C TYR A 65 -3.63 6.85 -4.56
N LYS A 66 -4.41 7.91 -4.31
CA LYS A 66 -3.97 9.30 -4.55
C LYS A 66 -2.70 9.61 -3.78
N ALA A 67 -2.63 9.27 -2.49
CA ALA A 67 -1.45 9.47 -1.65
C ALA A 67 -0.20 8.79 -2.23
N LEU A 68 -0.32 7.51 -2.62
CA LEU A 68 0.79 6.70 -3.13
C LEU A 68 1.27 7.13 -4.52
N THR A 69 0.47 7.88 -5.28
CA THR A 69 0.91 8.44 -6.57
C THR A 69 1.78 9.69 -6.44
N ILE A 70 1.78 10.34 -5.27
CA ILE A 70 2.64 11.49 -4.96
C ILE A 70 4.09 11.00 -4.88
N GLN A 71 5.02 11.66 -5.57
CA GLN A 71 6.42 11.22 -5.69
C GLN A 71 7.11 11.08 -4.32
N GLU A 72 6.77 11.96 -3.39
CA GLU A 72 7.31 12.05 -2.03
C GLU A 72 6.82 10.90 -1.15
N SER A 73 5.65 10.32 -1.45
CA SER A 73 5.08 9.18 -0.71
C SER A 73 5.99 7.96 -0.71
N ARG A 74 6.87 7.83 -1.72
CA ARG A 74 7.89 6.78 -1.80
C ARG A 74 8.75 6.71 -0.53
N SER A 75 9.12 7.87 0.01
CA SER A 75 9.97 7.95 1.21
C SER A 75 9.18 8.24 2.48
N TYR A 76 7.86 8.42 2.35
CA TYR A 76 6.98 8.65 3.49
C TYR A 76 6.71 7.32 4.23
N PRO A 77 6.85 7.29 5.55
CA PRO A 77 6.82 6.03 6.29
C PRO A 77 5.41 5.51 6.60
N PHE A 78 4.39 6.38 6.62
CA PHE A 78 3.00 6.04 6.99
C PHE A 78 2.89 5.35 8.38
N GLU A 79 3.61 5.86 9.38
CA GLU A 79 3.74 5.25 10.71
C GLU A 79 2.45 5.19 11.52
N LYS A 80 1.49 6.09 11.26
CA LYS A 80 0.22 6.13 11.99
C LYS A 80 -0.77 5.08 11.50
N LEU A 81 -0.58 4.51 10.30
CA LEU A 81 -1.47 3.51 9.71
C LEU A 81 -1.22 2.10 10.27
N ASN A 82 -1.43 1.90 11.56
CA ASN A 82 -1.20 0.62 12.25
C ASN A 82 -2.14 -0.54 11.83
N LYS A 83 -3.23 -0.24 11.11
CA LYS A 83 -4.16 -1.22 10.53
C LYS A 83 -3.80 -1.63 9.10
N LEU A 84 -2.74 -1.04 8.55
CA LEU A 84 -2.23 -1.30 7.21
C LEU A 84 -0.83 -1.90 7.34
N SER A 85 -0.60 -3.07 6.74
CA SER A 85 0.76 -3.57 6.61
C SER A 85 1.47 -2.84 5.48
N ARG A 86 2.66 -2.27 5.76
CA ARG A 86 3.56 -1.67 4.78
C ARG A 86 4.90 -2.40 4.82
N LEU A 87 5.28 -3.02 3.72
CA LEU A 87 6.59 -3.65 3.54
C LEU A 87 7.35 -2.93 2.43
N SER A 88 8.61 -2.57 2.66
CA SER A 88 9.44 -1.92 1.65
C SER A 88 10.84 -2.52 1.62
N ASP A 89 11.48 -2.49 0.45
CA ASP A 89 12.91 -2.76 0.36
C ASP A 89 13.74 -1.63 0.99
N LYS A 90 15.02 -1.88 1.24
CA LYS A 90 15.95 -0.94 1.86
C LYS A 90 15.95 0.46 1.22
N ASN A 91 15.63 0.57 -0.07
CA ASN A 91 15.66 1.84 -0.80
C ASN A 91 14.27 2.39 -1.15
N ASN A 92 13.18 1.79 -0.65
CA ASN A 92 11.81 2.10 -1.05
C ASN A 92 11.64 2.17 -2.59
N MET A 93 12.30 1.28 -3.32
CA MET A 93 12.07 1.03 -4.74
C MET A 93 10.80 0.21 -4.95
N VAL A 94 10.51 -0.73 -4.05
CA VAL A 94 9.27 -1.52 -4.03
C VAL A 94 8.68 -1.42 -2.64
N SER A 95 7.42 -1.06 -2.56
CA SER A 95 6.62 -1.09 -1.34
C SER A 95 5.32 -1.83 -1.59
N VAL A 96 4.90 -2.67 -0.66
CA VAL A 96 3.67 -3.44 -0.68
C VAL A 96 2.83 -3.01 0.51
N PHE A 97 1.60 -2.59 0.23
CA PHE A 97 0.62 -2.14 1.21
C PHE A 97 -0.53 -3.13 1.20
N THR A 98 -0.89 -3.72 2.35
CA THR A 98 -2.00 -4.69 2.43
C THR A 98 -2.80 -4.55 3.71
N TRP A 99 -4.12 -4.68 3.60
CA TRP A 99 -5.06 -4.79 4.72
C TRP A 99 -6.19 -5.74 4.34
N ASP A 100 -6.97 -6.19 5.32
CA ASP A 100 -8.11 -7.06 5.10
C ASP A 100 -9.37 -6.50 5.75
N THR A 101 -10.52 -6.96 5.27
CA THR A 101 -11.83 -6.66 5.86
C THR A 101 -12.56 -7.96 6.13
N GLN A 102 -12.91 -8.19 7.39
CA GLN A 102 -13.78 -9.29 7.78
C GLN A 102 -15.25 -8.90 7.60
N TRP A 103 -16.00 -9.72 6.87
CA TRP A 103 -17.44 -9.55 6.64
C TRP A 103 -18.28 -10.22 7.73
N LYS A 104 -19.58 -9.98 7.74
CA LYS A 104 -20.50 -10.55 8.74
C LYS A 104 -20.52 -12.09 8.74
N ASN A 105 -20.33 -12.70 7.58
CA ASN A 105 -20.21 -14.17 7.42
C ASN A 105 -18.82 -14.71 7.81
N HIS A 106 -17.95 -13.86 8.36
CA HIS A 106 -16.57 -14.15 8.72
C HIS A 106 -15.62 -14.49 7.57
N THR A 107 -16.03 -14.29 6.31
CA THR A 107 -15.06 -14.31 5.22
C THR A 107 -14.24 -13.02 5.22
N HIS A 108 -13.05 -13.08 4.64
CA HIS A 108 -12.16 -11.93 4.53
C HIS A 108 -11.99 -11.54 3.05
N THR A 109 -11.96 -10.24 2.79
CA THR A 109 -11.47 -9.70 1.51
C THR A 109 -10.23 -8.89 1.77
N PHE A 110 -9.22 -9.11 0.93
CA PHE A 110 -7.95 -8.42 1.02
C PHE A 110 -7.91 -7.25 0.05
N HIS A 111 -7.15 -6.23 0.43
CA HIS A 111 -6.93 -5.05 -0.36
C HIS A 111 -5.45 -4.71 -0.32
N GLY A 112 -4.94 -4.11 -1.40
CA GLY A 112 -3.56 -3.69 -1.38
C GLY A 112 -3.12 -2.88 -2.58
N PHE A 113 -1.89 -2.38 -2.46
CA PHE A 113 -1.19 -1.66 -3.51
C PHE A 113 0.26 -2.09 -3.56
N ILE A 114 0.82 -2.18 -4.77
CA ILE A 114 2.27 -2.21 -4.98
C ILE A 114 2.69 -0.85 -5.50
N GLN A 115 3.60 -0.19 -4.79
CA GLN A 115 4.26 1.01 -5.25
C GLN A 115 5.66 0.65 -5.76
N TYR A 116 5.97 1.02 -7.00
CA TYR A 116 7.24 0.75 -7.65
C TYR A 116 7.87 2.02 -8.21
N TYR A 117 9.13 2.27 -7.84
CA TYR A 117 9.91 3.37 -8.37
C TYR A 117 10.94 2.89 -9.40
N ASN A 118 10.73 3.25 -10.67
CA ASN A 118 11.69 3.00 -11.73
C ASN A 118 12.78 4.07 -11.72
N LYS A 119 13.95 3.73 -11.18
CA LYS A 119 15.12 4.63 -11.10
C LYS A 119 15.56 5.18 -12.47
N ARG A 120 15.54 4.37 -13.52
CA ARG A 120 15.99 4.78 -14.87
C ARG A 120 15.05 5.82 -15.50
N LYS A 121 13.74 5.59 -15.36
CA LYS A 121 12.69 6.48 -15.89
C LYS A 121 12.31 7.61 -14.92
N LYS A 122 12.87 7.61 -13.70
CA LYS A 122 12.48 8.48 -12.58
C LYS A 122 10.97 8.53 -12.35
N ARG A 123 10.29 7.40 -12.54
CA ARG A 123 8.83 7.31 -12.52
C ARG A 123 8.35 6.43 -11.38
N LEU A 124 7.42 6.95 -10.59
CA LEU A 124 6.66 6.18 -9.60
C LEU A 124 5.43 5.57 -10.28
N SER A 125 5.11 4.32 -9.94
CA SER A 125 3.94 3.61 -10.45
C SER A 125 3.26 2.89 -9.29
N VAL A 126 1.93 2.93 -9.26
CA VAL A 126 1.11 2.32 -8.22
C VAL A 126 0.19 1.32 -8.89
N TYR A 127 0.17 0.09 -8.38
CA TYR A 127 -0.61 -1.01 -8.91
C TYR A 127 -1.61 -1.43 -7.83
N PRO A 128 -2.92 -1.16 -8.02
CA PRO A 128 -3.97 -1.72 -7.17
C PRO A 128 -3.97 -3.24 -7.28
N LEU A 129 -4.07 -3.91 -6.13
CA LEU A 129 -4.21 -5.36 -6.04
C LEU A 129 -5.69 -5.69 -5.90
N ILE A 130 -6.22 -6.44 -6.87
CA ILE A 130 -7.63 -6.87 -6.88
C ILE A 130 -7.67 -8.30 -6.38
N ASP A 131 -8.29 -8.47 -5.22
CA ASP A 131 -8.48 -9.79 -4.61
C ASP A 131 -9.45 -10.62 -5.45
N ASN A 132 -8.91 -11.73 -5.96
CA ASN A 132 -9.62 -12.69 -6.80
C ASN A 132 -9.43 -14.11 -6.29
N ALA A 133 -9.14 -14.29 -4.99
CA ALA A 133 -8.86 -15.57 -4.34
C ALA A 133 -9.87 -16.67 -4.71
N ASP A 134 -11.16 -16.34 -4.71
CA ASP A 134 -12.26 -17.28 -4.99
C ASP A 134 -12.30 -17.78 -6.44
N THR A 135 -11.73 -17.01 -7.38
CA THR A 135 -11.67 -17.36 -8.80
C THR A 135 -10.42 -18.16 -9.15
N ILE A 136 -9.42 -18.15 -8.27
CA ILE A 136 -8.10 -18.71 -8.54
C ILE A 136 -8.07 -20.18 -8.13
N ASN A 137 -7.76 -21.03 -9.11
CA ASN A 137 -7.50 -22.44 -8.82
C ASN A 137 -6.14 -22.58 -8.11
N ILE A 138 -6.18 -22.80 -6.80
CA ILE A 138 -5.00 -22.91 -5.93
C ILE A 138 -4.02 -23.99 -6.41
N ASN A 139 -4.51 -25.09 -6.98
CA ASN A 139 -3.64 -26.16 -7.50
C ASN A 139 -2.81 -25.73 -8.72
N LYS A 140 -3.18 -24.62 -9.37
CA LYS A 140 -2.45 -24.05 -10.52
C LYS A 140 -1.50 -22.92 -10.11
N LEU A 141 -1.59 -22.38 -8.89
CA LEU A 141 -0.80 -21.23 -8.43
C LEU A 141 0.71 -21.45 -8.53
N LEU A 142 1.18 -22.67 -8.26
CA LEU A 142 2.62 -23.01 -8.29
C LEU A 142 3.27 -22.87 -9.69
N LYS A 143 2.48 -22.69 -10.76
CA LYS A 143 2.97 -22.68 -12.14
C LYS A 143 2.62 -21.39 -12.90
N VAL A 144 2.05 -20.39 -12.24
CA VAL A 144 1.49 -19.20 -12.92
C VAL A 144 2.05 -17.92 -12.32
N THR A 145 2.45 -16.99 -13.18
CA THR A 145 2.70 -15.60 -12.79
C THR A 145 1.39 -14.83 -12.87
N LEU A 146 0.94 -14.31 -11.73
CA LEU A 146 -0.29 -13.53 -11.65
C LEU A 146 -0.04 -12.06 -11.94
N LYS A 147 -1.06 -11.40 -12.46
CA LYS A 147 -1.09 -9.95 -12.61
C LYS A 147 -1.75 -9.33 -11.36
N ALA A 148 -1.55 -8.03 -11.17
CA ALA A 148 -2.13 -7.29 -10.05
C ALA A 148 -3.67 -7.37 -9.99
N ASP A 149 -4.32 -7.55 -11.14
CA ASP A 149 -5.77 -7.72 -11.26
C ASP A 149 -6.24 -9.16 -10.97
N HIS A 150 -5.34 -10.11 -10.69
CA HIS A 150 -5.64 -11.50 -10.32
C HIS A 150 -4.82 -11.89 -9.08
N TRP A 151 -4.84 -11.03 -8.06
CA TRP A 151 -4.08 -11.24 -6.85
C TRP A 151 -4.81 -12.22 -5.91
N PRO A 152 -4.12 -13.22 -5.32
CA PRO A 152 -4.76 -14.25 -4.50
C PRO A 152 -5.19 -13.79 -3.10
N GLY A 153 -4.96 -12.52 -2.75
CA GLY A 153 -5.33 -11.95 -1.46
C GLY A 153 -4.43 -12.41 -0.31
N ALA A 154 -3.68 -11.49 0.30
CA ALA A 154 -2.86 -11.80 1.47
C ALA A 154 -2.54 -10.55 2.29
N LEU A 155 -2.46 -10.70 3.61
CA LEU A 155 -1.74 -9.75 4.46
C LEU A 155 -0.26 -10.12 4.45
N TYR A 156 0.56 -9.36 3.72
CA TYR A 156 2.00 -9.60 3.73
C TYR A 156 2.63 -9.04 5.00
N TYR A 157 3.45 -9.84 5.68
CA TYR A 157 4.13 -9.44 6.93
C TYR A 157 5.66 -9.47 6.82
N GLN A 158 6.21 -10.06 5.75
CA GLN A 158 7.64 -10.07 5.53
C GLN A 158 7.99 -9.98 4.04
N MET A 159 9.01 -9.19 3.73
CA MET A 159 9.60 -9.06 2.40
C MET A 159 11.09 -9.41 2.46
N ILE A 160 11.52 -10.36 1.64
CA ILE A 160 12.89 -10.86 1.60
C ILE A 160 13.49 -10.59 0.22
N PRO A 161 14.47 -9.69 0.09
CA PRO A 161 15.12 -9.43 -1.20
C PRO A 161 16.05 -10.59 -1.58
N VAL A 162 15.85 -11.16 -2.76
CA VAL A 162 16.67 -12.23 -3.33
C VAL A 162 17.33 -11.75 -4.61
N LYS A 163 18.66 -11.73 -4.63
CA LYS A 163 19.43 -11.38 -5.83
C LYS A 163 19.67 -12.62 -6.67
N SER A 164 19.24 -12.60 -7.92
CA SER A 164 19.46 -13.69 -8.88
C SER A 164 19.65 -13.15 -10.29
N LYS A 165 20.67 -13.64 -11.01
CA LYS A 165 20.98 -13.26 -12.40
C LYS A 165 21.03 -11.73 -12.64
N GLY A 166 21.60 -10.99 -11.68
CA GLY A 166 21.72 -9.52 -11.76
C GLY A 166 20.42 -8.74 -11.54
N ARG A 167 19.33 -9.40 -11.15
CA ARG A 167 18.05 -8.79 -10.77
C ARG A 167 17.77 -9.05 -9.28
N THR A 168 17.05 -8.13 -8.66
CA THR A 168 16.53 -8.31 -7.30
C THR A 168 15.05 -8.66 -7.43
N ASN A 169 14.68 -9.85 -7.00
CA ASN A 169 13.30 -10.26 -6.80
C ASN A 169 12.97 -10.16 -5.31
N TYR A 170 11.70 -10.15 -4.95
CA TYR A 170 11.26 -10.08 -3.56
C TYR A 170 10.35 -11.25 -3.23
N THR A 171 10.79 -12.10 -2.29
CA THR A 171 9.92 -13.11 -1.71
C THR A 171 9.05 -12.45 -0.64
N LEU A 172 7.74 -12.55 -0.79
CA LEU A 172 6.77 -12.07 0.19
C LEU A 172 6.21 -13.23 0.99
N LEU A 173 6.13 -13.08 2.31
CA LEU A 173 5.41 -14.00 3.18
C LEU A 173 4.10 -13.35 3.60
N GLY A 174 3.01 -14.04 3.31
CA GLY A 174 1.64 -13.59 3.52
C GLY A 174 0.86 -14.50 4.45
N PHE A 175 -0.15 -13.93 5.08
CA PHE A 175 -1.17 -14.64 5.82
C PHE A 175 -2.53 -14.33 5.22
N ASP A 176 -3.32 -15.38 5.04
CA ASP A 176 -4.68 -15.28 4.56
C ASP A 176 -5.59 -16.00 5.57
N GLN A 177 -6.41 -15.22 6.27
CA GLN A 177 -7.33 -15.72 7.29
C GLN A 177 -8.57 -16.37 6.68
N ASN A 178 -8.82 -16.29 5.37
CA ASN A 178 -9.94 -16.82 4.60
C ASN A 178 -11.31 -16.82 5.31
N ASN A 179 -11.53 -17.72 6.27
CA ASN A 179 -12.67 -17.72 7.19
C ASN A 179 -12.32 -18.29 8.59
N LEU A 180 -13.32 -18.51 9.44
CA LEU A 180 -13.12 -19.03 10.81
C LEU A 180 -12.45 -20.42 10.87
N LEU A 181 -12.57 -21.23 9.83
CA LEU A 181 -12.12 -22.62 9.83
C LEU A 181 -10.81 -22.83 9.07
N ILE A 182 -10.51 -21.96 8.11
CA ILE A 182 -9.38 -22.12 7.19
C ILE A 182 -8.53 -20.87 7.26
N SER A 183 -7.24 -21.06 7.53
CA SER A 183 -6.22 -20.03 7.33
C SER A 183 -5.05 -20.60 6.53
N ARG A 184 -4.33 -19.74 5.81
CA ARG A 184 -3.27 -20.12 4.87
C ARG A 184 -2.04 -19.24 5.06
N LYS A 185 -0.86 -19.83 4.91
CA LYS A 185 0.41 -19.10 4.73
C LYS A 185 0.71 -19.07 3.23
N ILE A 186 1.01 -17.88 2.72
CA ILE A 186 1.26 -17.63 1.30
C ILE A 186 2.73 -17.23 1.12
N ILE A 187 3.37 -17.76 0.08
CA ILE A 187 4.71 -17.36 -0.35
C ILE A 187 4.56 -16.88 -1.80
N ASP A 188 4.98 -15.64 -2.05
CA ASP A 188 4.86 -14.99 -3.36
C ASP A 188 6.20 -14.39 -3.81
N ILE A 189 6.36 -14.13 -5.10
CA ILE A 189 7.58 -13.56 -5.69
C ILE A 189 7.23 -12.37 -6.59
N LEU A 190 7.74 -11.19 -6.24
CA LEU A 190 7.70 -9.96 -7.06
C LEU A 190 9.01 -9.73 -7.83
#